data_AF-A0A6V7Y7Z0-F1
#
_entry.id   AF-A0A6V7Y7Z0-F1
#
_cell.length_a   1.000
_cell.length_b   1.000
_cell.length_c   1.000
_cell.angle_alpha   90.00
_cell.angle_beta   90.00
_cell.angle_gamma   90.00
#
_symmetry.space_group_name_H-M   'P 1'
#
loop_
_entity.id
_entity.type
_entity.pdbx_description
1 polymer ?
#
loop_
_entity_poly.entity_id
_entity_poly.type
_entity_poly.pdbx_seq_one_letter_code
_entity_poly.pdbx_strand_id
1 'polypeptide(L)'
;MVILVLALAAPLQAIERLSIPQYPMICQTEKQSTLWSLPDMTDCPIPSPNISHVPISQTRNVYMLNDLEYTTQGWACRKIRKTLRKFTTLSNVPINEPVGSEILPVDEQECKRMIKNKECSLGKLIEENDLWTTANKIDASPKMWFIGSFWWTEVQSENCLLFSVQINSHWGEEGIGTSFGESNNCSYSKGLCVLSDNTVLKWEPTKDRMCRYIKIGTWEGKFLDNTWLSDDAQLALHFAKPTPKFWDCSNILEISEQGLATVTRRRSKRSHSNQKLSLVTSPEMAAKLTYLDKEMADTLTFTFTHSLKTFAKIWI
;
A
#
# COMPACT_ATOMS: atom_id res chain seq x y z
N MET A 1 2.51 -65.12 -38.22
CA MET A 1 2.01 -64.24 -39.31
C MET A 1 0.49 -64.37 -39.33
N VAL A 2 -0.31 -63.58 -38.61
CA VAL A 2 -0.12 -62.25 -37.99
C VAL A 2 0.05 -61.13 -39.03
N ILE A 3 -1.07 -60.44 -39.32
CA ILE A 3 -1.23 -59.03 -39.78
C ILE A 3 -0.63 -58.72 -41.18
N LEU A 4 -1.21 -57.96 -42.14
CA LEU A 4 -2.27 -56.93 -42.20
C LEU A 4 -3.10 -57.13 -43.50
N VAL A 5 -4.43 -57.01 -43.68
CA VAL A 5 -5.62 -56.52 -42.92
C VAL A 5 -6.04 -55.05 -43.17
N LEU A 6 -7.18 -54.84 -43.86
CA LEU A 6 -7.80 -53.55 -44.30
C LEU A 6 -7.07 -52.86 -45.48
N ALA A 7 -7.69 -52.40 -46.57
CA ALA A 7 -9.09 -52.15 -46.96
C ALA A 7 -9.78 -50.90 -46.36
N LEU A 8 -9.62 -49.76 -47.06
CA LEU A 8 -10.49 -48.57 -47.09
C LEU A 8 -10.35 -47.98 -48.51
N ALA A 9 -11.38 -48.15 -49.36
CA ALA A 9 -12.39 -47.15 -49.65
C ALA A 9 -11.93 -46.06 -50.65
N ALA A 10 -12.37 -46.18 -51.90
CA ALA A 10 -12.38 -45.07 -52.86
C ALA A 10 -13.49 -44.07 -52.50
N PRO A 11 -13.42 -42.84 -53.04
CA PRO A 11 -14.26 -42.60 -54.22
C PRO A 11 -13.54 -41.87 -55.37
N LEU A 12 -14.17 -41.87 -56.54
CA LEU A 12 -13.92 -40.88 -57.58
C LEU A 12 -14.42 -39.50 -57.09
N GLN A 13 -13.79 -38.45 -57.62
CA GLN A 13 -14.12 -36.99 -57.60
C GLN A 13 -12.92 -36.19 -57.05
N ALA A 14 -12.40 -35.16 -57.74
CA ALA A 14 -12.73 -34.67 -59.07
C ALA A 14 -11.45 -34.36 -59.87
N ILE A 15 -11.50 -34.59 -61.18
CA ILE A 15 -10.60 -33.88 -62.10
C ILE A 15 -11.14 -32.45 -62.16
N GLU A 16 -10.43 -31.51 -61.56
CA GLU A 16 -10.75 -30.10 -61.72
C GLU A 16 -10.64 -29.73 -63.20
N ARG A 17 -11.80 -29.52 -63.84
CA ARG A 17 -11.84 -28.83 -65.12
C ARG A 17 -11.38 -27.41 -64.85
N LEU A 18 -10.13 -27.09 -65.22
CA LEU A 18 -9.61 -25.72 -65.26
C LEU A 18 -10.70 -24.81 -65.80
N SER A 19 -11.17 -23.89 -64.95
CA SER A 19 -12.27 -23.00 -65.30
C SER A 19 -11.83 -22.14 -66.48
N ILE A 20 -12.59 -22.18 -67.57
CA ILE A 20 -12.33 -21.36 -68.74
C ILE A 20 -12.36 -19.90 -68.25
N PRO A 21 -11.26 -19.14 -68.37
CA PRO A 21 -11.16 -17.82 -67.77
C PRO A 21 -12.23 -16.92 -68.36
N GLN A 22 -12.98 -16.24 -67.49
CA GLN A 22 -14.15 -15.45 -67.85
C GLN A 22 -13.83 -14.31 -68.82
N TYR A 23 -12.55 -13.92 -68.89
CA TYR A 23 -11.96 -13.06 -69.90
C TYR A 23 -10.66 -13.72 -70.42
N PRO A 24 -10.67 -14.40 -71.59
CA PRO A 24 -9.45 -14.97 -72.17
C PRO A 24 -8.55 -13.86 -72.71
N MET A 25 -7.41 -13.63 -72.05
CA MET A 25 -6.42 -12.66 -72.53
C MET A 25 -5.69 -13.20 -73.76
N ILE A 26 -5.70 -12.42 -74.85
CA ILE A 26 -4.98 -12.75 -76.09
C ILE A 26 -3.64 -12.01 -76.05
N CYS A 27 -2.54 -12.75 -75.89
CA CYS A 27 -1.19 -12.18 -75.95
C CYS A 27 -0.80 -11.88 -77.41
N GLN A 28 -0.84 -10.61 -77.82
CA GLN A 28 -0.34 -10.20 -79.13
C GLN A 28 1.19 -10.37 -79.19
N THR A 29 1.66 -11.25 -80.08
CA THR A 29 3.09 -11.55 -80.30
C THR A 29 3.77 -10.57 -81.25
N GLU A 30 3.00 -9.65 -81.83
CA GLU A 30 3.44 -8.58 -82.71
C GLU A 30 4.19 -7.51 -81.92
N LYS A 31 5.39 -7.11 -82.37
CA LYS A 31 6.33 -6.29 -81.58
C LYS A 31 5.95 -4.80 -81.51
N GLN A 32 4.90 -4.47 -80.76
CA GLN A 32 4.77 -3.13 -80.17
C GLN A 32 5.70 -3.02 -78.96
N SER A 33 6.90 -2.47 -79.17
CA SER A 33 8.02 -2.58 -78.25
C SER A 33 7.95 -1.62 -77.05
N THR A 34 7.00 -1.83 -76.14
CA THR A 34 7.07 -1.28 -74.78
C THR A 34 8.01 -2.15 -73.94
N LEU A 35 9.31 -1.81 -73.96
CA LEU A 35 10.30 -2.47 -73.13
C LEU A 35 10.21 -1.93 -71.69
N TRP A 36 9.59 -2.71 -70.81
CA TRP A 36 9.58 -2.44 -69.38
C TRP A 36 10.79 -3.10 -68.72
N SER A 37 11.77 -2.30 -68.28
CA SER A 37 12.75 -2.75 -67.29
C SER A 37 12.09 -2.80 -65.91
N LEU A 38 12.54 -3.72 -65.05
CA LEU A 38 12.31 -3.58 -63.62
C LEU A 38 13.06 -2.30 -63.16
N PRO A 39 12.55 -1.55 -62.17
CA PRO A 39 13.32 -0.46 -61.57
C PRO A 39 14.56 -1.02 -60.87
N ASP A 40 15.67 -0.29 -60.93
CA ASP A 40 16.88 -0.64 -60.21
C ASP A 40 16.65 -0.65 -58.69
N MET A 41 17.35 -1.54 -57.98
CA MET A 41 17.30 -1.67 -56.53
C MET A 41 17.71 -0.35 -55.86
N THR A 42 16.77 0.38 -55.26
CA THR A 42 17.08 1.58 -54.48
C THR A 42 17.89 1.21 -53.24
N ASP A 43 19.00 1.92 -52.98
CA ASP A 43 19.84 1.71 -51.80
C ASP A 43 19.01 1.69 -50.50
N CYS A 44 19.24 0.67 -49.68
CA CYS A 44 18.59 0.56 -48.38
C CYS A 44 19.00 1.75 -47.49
N PRO A 45 18.06 2.50 -46.89
CA PRO A 45 18.40 3.61 -46.02
C PRO A 45 19.26 3.10 -44.86
N ILE A 46 20.47 3.68 -44.72
CA ILE A 46 21.42 3.30 -43.68
C ILE A 46 20.95 3.94 -42.37
N PRO A 47 20.50 3.17 -41.37
CA PRO A 47 20.11 3.76 -40.09
C PRO A 47 21.35 4.30 -39.38
N SER A 48 21.42 5.61 -39.25
CA SER A 48 22.43 6.30 -38.45
C SER A 48 21.86 6.76 -37.09
N PRO A 49 21.75 5.86 -36.10
CA PRO A 49 21.92 6.25 -34.71
C PRO A 49 23.27 5.71 -34.22
N ASN A 50 24.14 6.62 -33.77
CA ASN A 50 25.38 6.27 -33.09
C ASN A 50 25.05 5.86 -31.64
N ILE A 51 24.47 4.67 -31.46
CA ILE A 51 23.99 4.17 -30.16
C ILE A 51 25.19 3.84 -29.26
N SER A 52 25.68 4.84 -28.53
CA SER A 52 26.79 4.72 -27.57
C SER A 52 26.44 3.87 -26.34
N HIS A 53 25.15 3.66 -26.06
CA HIS A 53 24.67 3.07 -24.81
C HIS A 53 23.66 1.95 -25.08
N VAL A 54 24.02 0.72 -24.70
CA VAL A 54 23.14 -0.44 -24.70
C VAL A 54 22.28 -0.43 -23.42
N PRO A 55 20.95 -0.62 -23.49
CA PRO A 55 20.10 -0.64 -22.30
C PRO A 55 20.47 -1.76 -21.32
N ILE A 56 20.73 -1.40 -20.07
CA ILE A 56 21.19 -2.32 -19.03
C ILE A 56 19.99 -2.83 -18.22
N SER A 57 19.73 -4.13 -18.19
CA SER A 57 18.69 -4.72 -17.33
C SER A 57 18.99 -4.49 -15.84
N GLN A 58 18.07 -3.81 -15.14
CA GLN A 58 18.16 -3.49 -13.71
C GLN A 58 16.83 -3.74 -13.01
N THR A 59 16.83 -4.61 -12.00
CA THR A 59 15.70 -4.79 -11.07
C THR A 59 15.74 -3.65 -10.02
N ARG A 60 14.68 -2.84 -9.89
CA ARG A 60 14.57 -1.79 -8.87
C ARG A 60 13.45 -2.09 -7.87
N ASN A 61 13.73 -1.92 -6.58
CA ASN A 61 12.68 -1.65 -5.60
C ASN A 61 12.25 -0.19 -5.80
N VAL A 62 10.95 0.10 -5.88
CA VAL A 62 10.43 1.48 -5.97
C VAL A 62 9.62 1.79 -4.71
N TYR A 63 9.73 3.04 -4.26
CA TYR A 63 9.13 3.57 -3.04
C TYR A 63 8.46 4.92 -3.36
N MET A 64 7.27 5.15 -2.80
CA MET A 64 6.60 6.46 -2.84
C MET A 64 6.79 7.20 -1.52
N LEU A 65 6.57 8.51 -1.51
CA LEU A 65 6.53 9.30 -0.26
C LEU A 65 5.43 8.75 0.66
N ASN A 66 5.68 8.78 1.96
CA ASN A 66 4.75 8.28 2.96
C ASN A 66 3.69 9.32 3.31
N ASP A 67 2.52 9.20 2.69
CA ASP A 67 1.30 10.00 2.93
C ASP A 67 0.21 9.24 3.71
N LEU A 68 0.49 7.99 4.10
CA LEU A 68 -0.50 7.11 4.73
C LEU A 68 -0.85 7.52 6.16
N GLU A 69 -2.13 7.34 6.51
CA GLU A 69 -2.60 7.36 7.89
C GLU A 69 -2.37 5.99 8.54
N TYR A 70 -1.57 5.94 9.60
CA TYR A 70 -1.28 4.72 10.35
C TYR A 70 -2.22 4.59 11.54
N THR A 71 -3.35 3.92 11.36
CA THR A 71 -4.20 3.44 12.46
C THR A 71 -3.55 2.27 13.18
N THR A 72 -3.15 2.48 14.44
CA THR A 72 -2.68 1.42 15.34
C THR A 72 -3.71 1.08 16.39
N GLN A 73 -3.78 -0.20 16.77
CA GLN A 73 -4.55 -0.65 17.92
C GLN A 73 -3.75 -0.42 19.20
N GLY A 74 -4.39 0.21 20.18
CA GLY A 74 -3.85 0.46 21.51
C GLY A 74 -4.86 0.12 22.59
N TRP A 75 -4.49 0.44 23.83
CA TRP A 75 -5.31 0.31 25.02
C TRP A 75 -5.39 1.64 25.74
N ALA A 76 -6.58 1.99 26.23
CA ALA A 76 -6.77 3.09 27.16
C ALA A 76 -7.01 2.54 28.56
N CYS A 77 -6.23 3.01 29.52
CA CYS A 77 -6.39 2.75 30.95
C CYS A 77 -6.96 4.00 31.62
N ARG A 78 -8.11 3.85 32.30
CA ARG A 78 -8.74 4.89 33.12
C ARG A 78 -9.02 4.36 34.53
N LYS A 79 -9.05 5.24 35.52
CA LYS A 79 -9.51 4.95 36.88
C LYS A 79 -10.55 6.00 37.24
N ILE A 80 -11.80 5.58 37.41
CA ILE A 80 -12.92 6.51 37.62
C ILE A 80 -13.42 6.40 39.04
N ARG A 81 -13.37 7.52 39.77
CA ARG A 81 -14.03 7.71 41.06
C ARG A 81 -15.45 8.19 40.83
N LYS A 82 -16.45 7.40 41.24
CA LYS A 82 -17.88 7.76 41.20
C LYS A 82 -18.34 8.15 42.60
N THR A 83 -18.94 9.32 42.73
CA THR A 83 -19.46 9.84 44.00
C THR A 83 -20.99 9.83 44.00
N LEU A 84 -21.59 9.05 44.90
CA LEU A 84 -23.02 9.10 45.22
C LEU A 84 -23.24 9.87 46.52
N ARG A 85 -24.25 10.72 46.54
CA ARG A 85 -24.91 11.19 47.75
C ARG A 85 -26.00 10.20 48.12
N LYS A 86 -26.08 9.82 49.40
CA LYS A 86 -27.19 9.03 49.93
C LYS A 86 -27.82 9.70 51.16
N PHE A 87 -29.13 9.57 51.23
CA PHE A 87 -30.02 10.03 52.29
C PHE A 87 -31.09 8.96 52.53
N THR A 88 -31.74 8.96 53.69
CA THR A 88 -32.89 8.08 53.95
C THR A 88 -34.04 8.90 54.51
N THR A 89 -35.21 8.77 53.91
CA THR A 89 -36.43 9.44 54.39
C THR A 89 -36.86 8.92 55.76
N LEU A 90 -37.75 9.67 56.42
CA LEU A 90 -38.43 9.23 57.66
C LEU A 90 -39.23 7.92 57.45
N SER A 91 -39.63 7.61 56.21
CA SER A 91 -40.28 6.36 55.78
C SER A 91 -39.31 5.23 55.41
N ASN A 92 -38.02 5.35 55.76
CA ASN A 92 -36.94 4.41 55.48
C ASN A 92 -36.70 4.12 53.98
N VAL A 93 -37.06 5.05 53.09
CA VAL A 93 -36.77 4.96 51.65
C VAL A 93 -35.38 5.56 51.38
N PRO A 94 -34.45 4.81 50.78
CA PRO A 94 -33.14 5.33 50.41
C PRO A 94 -33.24 6.20 49.15
N ILE A 95 -32.69 7.41 49.20
CA ILE A 95 -32.53 8.31 48.06
C ILE A 95 -31.03 8.36 47.75
N ASN A 96 -30.68 8.08 46.48
CA ASN A 96 -29.30 8.08 45.99
C ASN A 96 -29.19 9.05 44.80
N GLU A 97 -28.29 10.03 44.89
CA GLU A 97 -28.07 11.06 43.87
C GLU A 97 -26.63 10.97 43.32
N PRO A 98 -26.42 10.87 41.99
CA PRO A 98 -25.09 10.95 41.39
C PRO A 98 -24.56 12.39 41.44
N VAL A 99 -23.50 12.60 42.21
CA VAL A 99 -22.84 13.92 42.33
C VAL A 99 -21.90 14.17 41.15
N GLY A 100 -21.19 13.13 40.72
CA GLY A 100 -20.25 13.21 39.61
C GLY A 100 -19.34 11.99 39.48
N SER A 101 -18.55 12.01 38.41
CA SER A 101 -17.49 11.04 38.14
C SER A 101 -16.21 11.76 37.74
N GLU A 102 -15.10 11.41 38.38
CA GLU A 102 -13.79 12.02 38.22
C GLU A 102 -12.80 10.96 37.69
N ILE A 103 -11.95 11.32 36.74
CA ILE A 103 -10.90 10.43 36.23
C ILE A 103 -9.61 10.71 37.01
N LEU A 104 -9.19 9.72 37.78
CA LEU A 104 -7.97 9.74 38.58
C LEU A 104 -6.75 9.37 37.73
N PRO A 105 -5.56 9.90 38.04
CA PRO A 105 -4.31 9.49 37.39
C PRO A 105 -4.05 7.99 37.58
N VAL A 106 -3.71 7.33 36.48
CA VAL A 106 -3.27 5.93 36.45
C VAL A 106 -1.75 5.92 36.25
N ASP A 107 -1.03 5.12 37.03
CA ASP A 107 0.41 4.95 36.81
C ASP A 107 0.69 4.09 35.56
N GLU A 108 1.85 4.30 34.93
CA GLU A 108 2.26 3.53 33.76
C GLU A 108 2.38 2.02 34.09
N GLN A 109 2.87 1.67 35.27
CA GLN A 109 3.00 0.27 35.70
C GLN A 109 1.63 -0.34 36.04
N GLU A 110 0.71 0.46 36.61
CA GLU A 110 -0.70 0.06 36.78
C GLU A 110 -1.37 -0.24 35.42
N CYS A 111 -1.23 0.65 34.43
CA CYS A 111 -1.74 0.39 33.08
C CYS A 111 -1.08 -0.83 32.41
N LYS A 112 0.24 -1.03 32.58
CA LYS A 112 0.95 -2.24 32.11
C LYS A 112 0.40 -3.52 32.77
N ARG A 113 0.03 -3.49 34.06
CA ARG A 113 -0.63 -4.60 34.77
C ARG A 113 -2.06 -4.84 34.28
N MET A 114 -2.84 -3.77 34.09
CA MET A 114 -4.20 -3.86 33.55
C MET A 114 -4.19 -4.57 32.19
N ILE A 115 -3.30 -4.18 31.28
CA ILE A 115 -3.18 -4.79 29.94
C ILE A 115 -2.74 -6.26 30.01
N LYS A 116 -1.70 -6.59 30.80
CA LYS A 116 -1.11 -7.95 30.84
C LYS A 116 -1.89 -8.96 31.69
N ASN A 117 -2.26 -8.57 32.90
CA ASN A 117 -2.79 -9.46 33.93
C ASN A 117 -4.32 -9.36 34.06
N LYS A 118 -4.94 -8.36 33.40
CA LYS A 118 -6.34 -7.96 33.61
C LYS A 118 -6.63 -7.70 35.09
N GLU A 119 -5.75 -6.91 35.71
CA GLU A 119 -5.75 -6.62 37.15
C GLU A 119 -5.29 -5.17 37.42
N CYS A 120 -5.90 -4.52 38.41
CA CYS A 120 -5.62 -3.15 38.85
C CYS A 120 -5.32 -3.13 40.38
N SER A 121 -4.89 -2.00 40.95
CA SER A 121 -4.82 -1.85 42.43
C SER A 121 -6.16 -2.08 43.13
N LEU A 122 -7.28 -1.86 42.42
CA LEU A 122 -8.64 -2.01 42.92
C LEU A 122 -9.24 -3.41 42.69
N GLY A 123 -8.43 -4.40 42.31
CA GLY A 123 -8.84 -5.79 42.09
C GLY A 123 -8.76 -6.24 40.63
N LYS A 124 -9.32 -7.44 40.36
CA LYS A 124 -9.32 -8.05 39.03
C LYS A 124 -10.36 -7.40 38.11
N LEU A 125 -10.00 -7.23 36.84
CA LEU A 125 -10.90 -6.77 35.78
C LEU A 125 -11.76 -7.94 35.26
N ILE A 126 -13.02 -7.63 34.97
CA ILE A 126 -14.04 -8.50 34.37
C ILE A 126 -14.41 -7.88 33.01
N GLU A 127 -14.55 -8.70 31.97
CA GLU A 127 -14.89 -8.25 30.61
C GLU A 127 -16.40 -8.17 30.42
N GLU A 128 -16.90 -6.98 30.05
CA GLU A 128 -18.29 -6.71 29.72
C GLU A 128 -18.33 -5.89 28.42
N ASN A 129 -18.73 -6.51 27.30
CA ASN A 129 -18.85 -5.85 25.98
C ASN A 129 -17.57 -5.11 25.54
N ASP A 130 -16.45 -5.83 25.40
CA ASP A 130 -15.09 -5.34 25.07
C ASP A 130 -14.48 -4.34 26.08
N LEU A 131 -15.23 -3.92 27.10
CA LEU A 131 -14.78 -3.08 28.21
C LEU A 131 -14.44 -3.94 29.43
N TRP A 132 -13.20 -3.84 29.89
CA TRP A 132 -12.71 -4.50 31.09
C TRP A 132 -12.87 -3.58 32.30
N THR A 133 -13.69 -3.98 33.28
CA THR A 133 -14.02 -3.17 34.47
C THR A 133 -13.69 -3.90 35.78
N THR A 134 -13.34 -3.18 36.84
CA THR A 134 -13.53 -3.73 38.19
C THR A 134 -15.01 -3.63 38.57
N ALA A 135 -15.53 -4.61 39.29
CA ALA A 135 -16.93 -4.65 39.72
C ALA A 135 -17.17 -4.06 41.13
N ASN A 136 -16.45 -2.99 41.49
CA ASN A 136 -16.60 -2.37 42.80
C ASN A 136 -17.92 -1.58 42.85
N LYS A 137 -18.85 -2.07 43.67
CA LYS A 137 -20.15 -1.44 43.87
C LYS A 137 -20.05 -0.37 44.96
N ILE A 138 -20.78 0.73 44.80
CA ILE A 138 -20.95 1.72 45.88
C ILE A 138 -21.88 1.12 46.93
N ASP A 139 -21.43 1.06 48.19
CA ASP A 139 -22.30 0.64 49.28
C ASP A 139 -23.31 1.74 49.63
N ALA A 140 -24.49 1.64 49.02
CA ALA A 140 -25.62 2.51 49.30
C ALA A 140 -26.34 2.17 50.63
N SER A 141 -25.96 1.10 51.35
CA SER A 141 -26.65 0.67 52.57
C SER A 141 -26.62 1.75 53.67
N PRO A 142 -27.70 1.96 54.43
CA PRO A 142 -27.69 2.91 55.54
C PRO A 142 -26.75 2.41 56.65
N LYS A 143 -25.92 3.30 57.23
CA LYS A 143 -24.99 2.95 58.32
C LYS A 143 -25.68 2.41 59.57
N MET A 144 -26.98 2.66 59.74
CA MET A 144 -27.82 2.08 60.80
C MET A 144 -29.13 1.62 60.18
N TRP A 145 -29.39 0.31 60.24
CA TRP A 145 -30.58 -0.31 59.61
C TRP A 145 -31.93 0.13 60.22
N PHE A 146 -31.89 0.70 61.44
CA PHE A 146 -33.06 1.01 62.26
C PHE A 146 -33.34 2.52 62.46
N ILE A 147 -32.43 3.40 62.00
CA ILE A 147 -32.63 4.87 62.04
C ILE A 147 -32.39 5.55 60.68
N GLY A 148 -31.93 4.82 59.66
CA GLY A 148 -31.60 5.38 58.35
C GLY A 148 -30.44 6.38 58.41
N SER A 149 -30.42 7.31 57.45
CA SER A 149 -29.49 8.44 57.42
C SER A 149 -30.24 9.74 57.11
N PHE A 150 -30.67 10.44 58.16
CA PHE A 150 -31.38 11.73 58.07
C PHE A 150 -30.53 12.92 57.61
N TRP A 151 -29.30 12.67 57.15
CA TRP A 151 -28.35 13.67 56.69
C TRP A 151 -27.74 13.18 55.36
N TRP A 152 -27.44 14.11 54.46
CA TRP A 152 -26.73 13.77 53.23
C TRP A 152 -25.34 13.23 53.55
N THR A 153 -25.06 12.01 53.13
CA THR A 153 -23.74 11.38 53.27
C THR A 153 -23.19 11.02 51.90
N GLU A 154 -21.91 11.27 51.69
CA GLU A 154 -21.23 10.98 50.42
C GLU A 154 -20.48 9.65 50.52
N VAL A 155 -20.65 8.83 49.48
CA VAL A 155 -19.99 7.52 49.34
C VAL A 155 -19.33 7.49 47.98
N GLN A 156 -18.08 7.06 47.96
CA GLN A 156 -17.27 6.96 46.76
C GLN A 156 -16.99 5.49 46.44
N SER A 157 -16.92 5.15 45.16
CA SER A 157 -16.30 3.91 44.71
C SER A 157 -15.42 4.21 43.51
N GLU A 158 -14.21 3.66 43.54
CA GLU A 158 -13.27 3.74 42.44
C GLU A 158 -13.34 2.45 41.62
N ASN A 159 -13.30 2.60 40.29
CA ASN A 159 -13.24 1.49 39.37
C ASN A 159 -12.21 1.72 38.27
N CYS A 160 -11.41 0.70 37.98
CA CYS A 160 -10.49 0.71 36.85
C CYS A 160 -11.23 0.25 35.59
N LEU A 161 -10.93 0.91 34.47
CA LEU A 161 -11.49 0.64 33.15
C LEU A 161 -10.34 0.45 32.15
N LEU A 162 -10.44 -0.58 31.32
CA LEU A 162 -9.51 -0.88 30.24
C LEU A 162 -10.30 -1.23 28.98
N PHE A 163 -10.04 -0.55 27.88
CA PHE A 163 -10.70 -0.80 26.59
C PHE A 163 -9.73 -0.60 25.44
N SER A 164 -10.01 -1.24 24.30
CA SER A 164 -9.25 -1.05 23.07
C SER A 164 -9.53 0.33 22.47
N VAL A 165 -8.51 0.92 21.84
CA VAL A 165 -8.60 2.23 21.19
C VAL A 165 -7.83 2.23 19.88
N GLN A 166 -8.24 3.09 18.95
CA GLN A 166 -7.51 3.34 17.72
C GLN A 166 -6.73 4.65 17.84
N ILE A 167 -5.47 4.61 17.43
CA ILE A 167 -4.54 5.73 17.49
C ILE A 167 -3.97 5.93 16.09
N ASN A 168 -4.35 7.05 15.48
CA ASN A 168 -3.97 7.39 14.11
C ASN A 168 -2.72 8.29 14.14
N SER A 169 -1.90 8.24 13.09
CA SER A 169 -0.79 9.18 12.92
C SER A 169 -0.26 9.18 11.48
N HIS A 170 0.24 10.32 11.01
CA HIS A 170 0.91 10.42 9.72
C HIS A 170 2.44 10.40 9.87
N TRP A 171 3.15 10.16 8.77
CA TRP A 171 4.58 10.46 8.69
C TRP A 171 4.84 11.98 8.80
N GLY A 172 6.01 12.37 9.31
CA GLY A 172 6.42 13.77 9.47
C GLY A 172 5.85 14.49 10.70
N GLU A 173 4.68 14.10 11.19
CA GLU A 173 4.09 14.62 12.43
C GLU A 173 4.69 13.95 13.68
N GLU A 174 4.80 14.65 14.81
CA GLU A 174 5.09 14.00 16.09
C GLU A 174 3.83 13.50 16.82
N GLY A 175 2.71 14.18 16.61
CA GLY A 175 1.44 13.96 17.33
C GLY A 175 0.76 12.60 17.09
N ILE A 176 -0.34 12.41 17.81
CA ILE A 176 -1.29 11.30 17.58
C ILE A 176 -2.71 11.84 17.43
N GLY A 177 -3.48 11.25 16.51
CA GLY A 177 -4.93 11.39 16.45
C GLY A 177 -5.61 10.38 17.37
N THR A 178 -6.55 10.84 18.21
CA THR A 178 -7.35 9.97 19.08
C THR A 178 -8.73 10.57 19.34
N SER A 179 -9.74 9.73 19.50
CA SER A 179 -11.12 10.15 19.80
C SER A 179 -11.35 10.53 21.28
N PHE A 180 -10.35 10.38 22.14
CA PHE A 180 -10.50 10.49 23.60
C PHE A 180 -10.15 11.85 24.19
N GLY A 181 -9.64 12.80 23.40
CA GLY A 181 -9.37 14.18 23.85
C GLY A 181 -8.18 14.82 23.15
N GLU A 182 -7.77 15.98 23.66
CA GLU A 182 -6.60 16.72 23.16
C GLU A 182 -5.30 15.96 23.45
N SER A 183 -4.51 15.72 22.40
CA SER A 183 -3.32 14.87 22.40
C SER A 183 -2.04 15.63 22.03
N ASN A 184 -2.04 16.96 22.11
CA ASN A 184 -0.97 17.84 21.60
C ASN A 184 0.43 17.61 22.23
N ASN A 185 0.51 17.03 23.43
CA ASN A 185 1.79 16.68 24.09
C ASN A 185 2.19 15.19 23.91
N CYS A 186 1.41 14.42 23.15
CA CYS A 186 1.67 13.01 22.88
C CYS A 186 2.60 12.85 21.66
N SER A 187 3.71 12.11 21.81
CA SER A 187 4.54 11.73 20.65
C SER A 187 4.29 10.27 20.29
N TYR A 188 3.93 10.00 19.04
CA TYR A 188 3.63 8.65 18.54
C TYR A 188 4.76 7.64 18.83
N SER A 189 6.00 8.11 18.75
CA SER A 189 7.22 7.32 18.96
C SER A 189 7.36 6.69 20.36
N LYS A 190 6.68 7.24 21.38
CA LYS A 190 6.80 6.79 22.78
C LYS A 190 6.03 5.53 23.09
N GLY A 191 5.00 5.19 22.30
CA GLY A 191 4.08 4.07 22.59
C GLY A 191 3.20 4.28 23.84
N LEU A 192 3.23 5.47 24.43
CA LEU A 192 2.54 5.85 25.64
C LEU A 192 2.23 7.36 25.62
N CYS A 193 1.04 7.75 26.09
CA CYS A 193 0.73 9.13 26.46
C CYS A 193 -0.25 9.18 27.64
N VAL A 194 -0.22 10.28 28.38
CA VAL A 194 -1.27 10.66 29.35
C VAL A 194 -2.02 11.85 28.74
N LEU A 195 -3.34 11.72 28.59
CA LEU A 195 -4.21 12.80 28.11
C LEU A 195 -4.52 13.80 29.23
N SER A 196 -5.06 14.96 28.85
CA SER A 196 -5.49 16.03 29.79
C SER A 196 -6.59 15.60 30.78
N ASP A 197 -7.31 14.51 30.49
CA ASP A 197 -8.33 13.91 31.35
C ASP A 197 -7.78 12.79 32.27
N ASN A 198 -6.46 12.70 32.45
CA ASN A 198 -5.74 11.64 33.17
C ASN A 198 -5.79 10.22 32.53
N THR A 199 -6.35 10.05 31.32
CA THR A 199 -6.33 8.76 30.62
C THR A 199 -4.93 8.39 30.17
N VAL A 200 -4.49 7.16 30.46
CA VAL A 200 -3.24 6.61 29.92
C VAL A 200 -3.54 5.81 28.66
N LEU A 201 -3.08 6.31 27.50
CA LEU A 201 -3.08 5.59 26.23
C LEU A 201 -1.77 4.84 26.07
N LYS A 202 -1.83 3.58 25.60
CA LYS A 202 -0.65 2.75 25.31
C LYS A 202 -0.81 1.93 24.04
N TRP A 203 0.17 1.98 23.15
CA TRP A 203 0.22 1.28 21.86
C TRP A 203 1.62 0.74 21.56
N GLU A 204 1.81 0.10 20.41
CA GLU A 204 3.12 -0.31 19.91
C GLU A 204 3.45 0.47 18.62
N PRO A 205 4.44 1.38 18.62
CA PRO A 205 4.73 2.23 17.46
C PRO A 205 5.22 1.44 16.25
N THR A 206 4.46 1.47 15.15
CA THR A 206 4.85 0.84 13.89
C THR A 206 6.08 1.51 13.29
N LYS A 207 7.07 0.71 12.88
CA LYS A 207 8.33 1.21 12.29
C LYS A 207 8.12 1.88 10.94
N ASP A 208 7.21 1.37 10.12
CA ASP A 208 6.97 1.86 8.76
C ASP A 208 6.49 3.32 8.73
N ARG A 209 5.76 3.75 9.77
CA ARG A 209 5.34 5.15 10.00
C ARG A 209 6.53 6.10 10.17
N MET A 210 7.69 5.61 10.62
CA MET A 210 8.90 6.42 10.77
C MET A 210 9.65 6.62 9.42
N CYS A 211 9.37 5.80 8.41
CA CYS A 211 9.99 5.90 7.10
C CYS A 211 9.37 7.02 6.27
N ARG A 212 10.19 7.86 5.63
CA ARG A 212 9.73 8.88 4.68
C ARG A 212 9.24 8.29 3.37
N TYR A 213 9.77 7.12 3.00
CA TYR A 213 9.49 6.42 1.77
C TYR A 213 9.04 4.99 2.04
N ILE A 214 7.86 4.65 1.52
CA ILE A 214 7.22 3.34 1.69
C ILE A 214 7.30 2.55 0.39
N LYS A 215 7.64 1.26 0.50
CA LYS A 215 7.89 0.41 -0.67
C LYS A 215 6.59 0.02 -1.35
N ILE A 216 6.36 0.53 -2.56
CA ILE A 216 5.21 0.16 -3.40
C ILE A 216 5.40 -1.19 -4.11
N GLY A 217 6.64 -1.60 -4.40
CA GLY A 217 6.87 -2.88 -5.06
C GLY A 217 8.30 -3.10 -5.56
N THR A 218 8.45 -4.08 -6.46
CA THR A 218 9.72 -4.43 -7.11
C THR A 218 9.45 -4.73 -8.58
N TRP A 219 10.19 -4.10 -9.48
CA TRP A 219 10.02 -4.25 -10.93
C TRP A 219 11.35 -4.63 -11.58
N GLU A 220 11.30 -5.51 -12.57
CA GLU A 220 12.39 -5.65 -13.55
C GLU A 220 12.21 -4.60 -14.65
N GLY A 221 13.31 -4.22 -15.30
CA GLY A 221 13.33 -3.12 -16.24
C GLY A 221 14.71 -2.90 -16.86
N LYS A 222 14.83 -1.86 -17.68
CA LYS A 222 16.03 -1.50 -18.46
C LYS A 222 16.40 -0.04 -18.19
N PHE A 223 17.70 0.21 -18.05
CA PHE A 223 18.27 1.53 -17.79
C PHE A 223 19.02 2.03 -19.03
N LEU A 224 18.65 3.21 -19.54
CA LEU A 224 19.24 3.86 -20.71
C LEU A 224 19.26 5.38 -20.48
N ASP A 225 20.42 6.01 -20.67
CA ASP A 225 20.70 7.44 -20.43
C ASP A 225 19.95 8.13 -19.26
N ASN A 226 20.00 7.49 -18.08
CA ASN A 226 19.32 7.86 -16.83
C ASN A 226 17.79 7.71 -16.79
N THR A 227 17.15 7.29 -17.86
CA THR A 227 15.78 6.77 -17.79
C THR A 227 15.83 5.28 -17.46
N TRP A 228 15.15 4.89 -16.39
CA TRP A 228 14.83 3.49 -16.11
C TRP A 228 13.38 3.23 -16.50
N LEU A 229 13.16 2.21 -17.33
CA LEU A 229 11.86 1.78 -17.83
C LEU A 229 11.55 0.37 -17.29
N SER A 230 10.38 0.17 -16.71
CA SER A 230 9.93 -1.17 -16.29
C SER A 230 9.61 -2.07 -17.48
N ASP A 231 9.93 -3.37 -17.38
CA ASP A 231 9.68 -4.34 -18.45
C ASP A 231 8.17 -4.59 -18.70
N ASP A 232 7.31 -4.18 -17.76
CA ASP A 232 5.84 -4.21 -17.87
C ASP A 232 5.22 -2.87 -18.35
N ALA A 233 6.05 -1.90 -18.76
CA ALA A 233 5.66 -0.58 -19.27
C ALA A 233 4.80 0.29 -18.31
N GLN A 234 4.72 -0.06 -17.02
CA GLN A 234 3.91 0.67 -16.04
C GLN A 234 4.63 1.87 -15.39
N LEU A 235 5.96 1.94 -15.46
CA LEU A 235 6.77 2.99 -14.84
C LEU A 235 7.97 3.37 -15.72
N ALA A 236 8.11 4.66 -16.04
CA ALA A 236 9.38 5.27 -16.48
C ALA A 236 9.85 6.28 -15.42
N LEU A 237 11.12 6.19 -15.01
CA LEU A 237 11.74 7.01 -13.97
C LEU A 237 13.01 7.65 -14.51
N HIS A 238 13.08 8.98 -14.55
CA HIS A 238 14.27 9.71 -14.98
C HIS A 238 15.11 10.13 -13.75
N PHE A 239 16.43 10.04 -13.87
CA PHE A 239 17.37 10.35 -12.79
C PHE A 239 18.33 11.46 -13.21
N ALA A 240 18.27 12.59 -12.51
CA ALA A 240 19.23 13.69 -12.68
C ALA A 240 20.69 13.20 -12.62
N LYS A 241 21.60 13.90 -13.31
CA LYS A 241 23.07 13.75 -13.20
C LYS A 241 23.63 14.95 -12.41
N PRO A 242 24.21 14.79 -11.20
CA PRO A 242 24.31 13.58 -10.39
C PRO A 242 22.99 13.24 -9.69
N THR A 243 22.72 11.94 -9.50
CA THR A 243 21.45 11.47 -8.94
C THR A 243 21.38 11.74 -7.44
N PRO A 244 20.36 12.46 -6.94
CA PRO A 244 20.21 12.72 -5.51
C PRO A 244 19.99 11.42 -4.72
N LYS A 245 20.68 11.29 -3.59
CA LYS A 245 20.61 10.12 -2.71
C LYS A 245 20.23 10.52 -1.30
N PHE A 246 19.33 9.75 -0.70
CA PHE A 246 18.78 9.99 0.64
C PHE A 246 18.87 8.71 1.48
N TRP A 247 19.10 8.85 2.79
CA TRP A 247 19.10 7.71 3.72
C TRP A 247 17.77 7.64 4.44
N ASP A 248 17.06 6.53 4.29
CA ASP A 248 15.77 6.29 4.95
C ASP A 248 15.58 4.81 5.27
N CYS A 249 15.02 4.52 6.45
CA CYS A 249 14.77 3.17 6.97
C CYS A 249 15.81 2.11 6.54
N SER A 250 17.08 2.39 6.88
CA SER A 250 18.26 1.53 6.63
C SER A 250 18.66 1.32 5.17
N ASN A 251 18.17 2.14 4.23
CA ASN A 251 18.48 2.07 2.81
C ASN A 251 19.01 3.41 2.27
N ILE A 252 19.94 3.33 1.29
CA ILE A 252 20.29 4.48 0.43
C ILE A 252 19.33 4.47 -0.76
N LEU A 253 18.46 5.45 -0.82
CA LEU A 253 17.47 5.64 -1.87
C LEU A 253 18.00 6.60 -2.95
N GLU A 254 17.85 6.23 -4.22
CA GLU A 254 18.10 7.09 -5.39
C GLU A 254 16.77 7.72 -5.82
N ILE A 255 16.67 9.05 -5.74
CA ILE A 255 15.43 9.79 -6.02
C ILE A 255 15.38 10.16 -7.52
N SER A 256 14.25 9.85 -8.15
CA SER A 256 13.91 10.23 -9.54
C SER A 256 13.27 11.61 -9.60
N GLU A 257 13.28 12.25 -10.78
CA GLU A 257 12.69 13.57 -10.99
C GLU A 257 11.15 13.55 -10.86
N GLN A 258 10.52 12.39 -11.06
CA GLN A 258 9.11 12.12 -10.75
C GLN A 258 8.81 12.11 -9.23
N GLY A 259 9.82 12.25 -8.36
CA GLY A 259 9.68 12.24 -6.90
C GLY A 259 9.66 10.85 -6.25
N LEU A 260 9.62 9.78 -7.07
CA LEU A 260 9.70 8.40 -6.60
C LEU A 260 11.14 8.03 -6.22
N ALA A 261 11.30 7.26 -5.16
CA ALA A 261 12.60 6.80 -4.66
C ALA A 261 12.84 5.34 -5.05
N THR A 262 14.10 4.98 -5.33
CA THR A 262 14.45 3.62 -5.78
C THR A 262 15.69 3.04 -5.13
N VAL A 263 15.77 1.71 -5.09
CA VAL A 263 16.99 0.96 -4.74
C VAL A 263 17.27 -0.07 -5.82
N THR A 264 18.44 0.01 -6.46
CA THR A 264 18.90 -0.98 -7.43
C THR A 264 19.21 -2.30 -6.72
N ARG A 265 18.39 -3.34 -6.97
CA ARG A 265 18.53 -4.65 -6.35
C ARG A 265 19.62 -5.45 -7.06
N ARG A 266 20.81 -5.54 -6.45
CA ARG A 266 21.83 -6.53 -6.88
C ARG A 266 21.21 -7.93 -6.85
N ARG A 267 21.34 -8.70 -7.94
CA ARG A 267 20.68 -10.00 -8.12
C ARG A 267 21.21 -11.07 -7.15
N SER A 268 20.61 -11.15 -5.97
CA SER A 268 20.58 -12.40 -5.19
C SER A 268 19.46 -13.30 -5.72
N LYS A 269 19.71 -14.61 -5.80
CA LYS A 269 18.78 -15.57 -6.43
C LYS A 269 17.55 -15.81 -5.54
N ARG A 270 16.37 -15.48 -6.10
CA ARG A 270 15.00 -15.78 -5.61
C ARG A 270 14.58 -15.11 -4.30
N SER A 271 13.52 -14.30 -4.39
CA SER A 271 12.29 -14.52 -3.63
C SER A 271 11.16 -13.76 -4.33
N HIS A 272 10.02 -14.43 -4.58
CA HIS A 272 8.78 -13.79 -5.02
C HIS A 272 8.03 -13.28 -3.79
N SER A 273 7.65 -12.00 -3.79
CA SER A 273 6.58 -11.51 -2.93
C SER A 273 5.56 -10.80 -3.81
N ASN A 274 4.38 -11.40 -3.95
CA ASN A 274 3.26 -10.80 -4.68
C ASN A 274 2.44 -9.96 -3.70
N GLN A 275 2.94 -8.79 -3.33
CA GLN A 275 2.12 -7.72 -2.74
C GLN A 275 1.91 -6.64 -3.79
N LYS A 276 0.67 -6.54 -4.28
CA LYS A 276 0.20 -5.48 -5.17
C LYS A 276 -0.87 -4.68 -4.44
N LEU A 277 -0.44 -3.67 -3.69
CA LEU A 277 -1.31 -2.61 -3.19
C LEU A 277 -1.05 -1.39 -4.08
N SER A 278 -2.09 -0.86 -4.72
CA SER A 278 -1.98 0.29 -5.63
C SER A 278 -3.04 1.31 -5.27
N LEU A 279 -2.57 2.42 -4.72
CA LEU A 279 -3.32 3.67 -4.53
C LEU A 279 -2.69 4.66 -5.49
N VAL A 280 -3.47 5.18 -6.43
CA VAL A 280 -2.94 5.98 -7.55
C VAL A 280 -2.59 7.38 -7.05
N THR A 281 -1.31 7.63 -6.83
CA THR A 281 -0.76 8.94 -6.47
C THR A 281 -0.24 9.68 -7.71
N SER A 282 -0.17 11.01 -7.66
CA SER A 282 0.29 11.82 -8.80
C SER A 282 1.71 11.50 -9.32
N PRO A 283 2.69 11.05 -8.51
CA PRO A 283 3.99 10.58 -9.01
C PRO A 283 3.89 9.36 -9.94
N GLU A 284 2.95 8.44 -9.70
CA GLU A 284 2.74 7.31 -10.62
C GLU A 284 2.21 7.78 -11.98
N MET A 285 1.34 8.79 -11.99
CA MET A 285 0.83 9.37 -13.24
C MET A 285 1.94 10.08 -14.01
N ALA A 286 2.81 10.84 -13.31
CA ALA A 286 3.99 11.44 -13.93
C ALA A 286 4.92 10.38 -14.55
N ALA A 287 5.22 9.29 -13.83
CA ALA A 287 6.02 8.17 -14.36
C ALA A 287 5.39 7.45 -15.56
N LYS A 288 4.05 7.39 -15.63
CA LYS A 288 3.30 6.85 -16.78
C LYS A 288 3.19 7.82 -17.96
N LEU A 289 3.40 9.13 -17.72
CA LEU A 289 3.48 10.14 -18.78
C LEU A 289 4.90 10.30 -19.33
N THR A 290 5.95 10.17 -18.51
CA THR A 290 7.35 10.09 -18.98
C THR A 290 7.56 8.91 -19.93
N TYR A 291 6.82 7.82 -19.77
CA TYR A 291 6.79 6.69 -20.72
C TYR A 291 6.34 7.10 -22.15
N LEU A 292 5.53 8.15 -22.29
CA LEU A 292 5.02 8.61 -23.60
C LEU A 292 5.90 9.68 -24.25
N ASP A 293 7.00 10.08 -23.61
CA ASP A 293 7.86 11.17 -24.06
C ASP A 293 8.95 10.71 -25.08
N LYS A 294 9.71 11.67 -25.60
CA LYS A 294 10.59 11.61 -26.75
C LYS A 294 11.51 10.39 -26.86
N GLU A 295 12.05 9.86 -25.76
CA GLU A 295 12.93 8.67 -25.78
C GLU A 295 12.20 7.41 -26.29
N MET A 296 10.88 7.32 -26.08
CA MET A 296 10.04 6.29 -26.68
C MET A 296 9.78 6.55 -28.17
N ALA A 297 9.65 7.81 -28.60
CA ALA A 297 9.59 8.12 -30.02
C ALA A 297 10.89 7.73 -30.75
N ASP A 298 12.06 7.97 -30.15
CA ASP A 298 13.36 7.61 -30.72
C ASP A 298 13.57 6.07 -30.78
N THR A 299 13.15 5.31 -29.76
CA THR A 299 13.25 3.84 -29.77
C THR A 299 12.21 3.15 -30.66
N LEU A 300 11.00 3.70 -30.78
CA LEU A 300 10.02 3.29 -31.79
C LEU A 300 10.54 3.59 -33.21
N THR A 301 11.14 4.77 -33.41
CA THR A 301 11.76 5.14 -34.70
C THR A 301 12.92 4.19 -35.06
N PHE A 302 13.76 3.81 -34.10
CA PHE A 302 14.82 2.81 -34.32
C PHE A 302 14.27 1.45 -34.75
N THR A 303 13.28 0.91 -34.03
CA THR A 303 12.70 -0.41 -34.34
C THR A 303 11.95 -0.42 -35.67
N PHE A 304 11.23 0.67 -36.00
CA PHE A 304 10.60 0.87 -37.31
C PHE A 304 11.61 1.00 -38.45
N THR A 305 12.70 1.76 -38.26
CA THR A 305 13.76 1.85 -39.27
C THR A 305 14.46 0.50 -39.47
N HIS A 306 14.61 -0.31 -38.42
CA HIS A 306 15.14 -1.67 -38.53
C HIS A 306 14.17 -2.61 -39.26
N SER A 307 12.85 -2.51 -39.05
CA SER A 307 11.89 -3.36 -39.78
C SER A 307 11.82 -3.00 -41.26
N LEU A 308 11.86 -1.70 -41.60
CA LEU A 308 12.00 -1.21 -42.99
C LEU A 308 13.28 -1.74 -43.64
N LYS A 309 14.42 -1.74 -42.93
CA LYS A 309 15.69 -2.31 -43.43
C LYS A 309 15.60 -3.81 -43.67
N THR A 310 14.89 -4.57 -42.82
CA THR A 310 14.63 -5.99 -43.06
C THR A 310 13.72 -6.20 -44.27
N PHE A 311 12.69 -5.36 -44.44
CA PHE A 311 11.77 -5.46 -45.58
C PHE A 311 12.46 -5.14 -46.91
N ALA A 312 13.25 -4.06 -46.97
CA ALA A 312 14.05 -3.72 -48.15
C ALA A 312 15.03 -4.84 -48.53
N LYS A 313 15.63 -5.52 -47.54
CA LYS A 313 16.47 -6.72 -47.73
C LYS A 313 15.75 -7.99 -48.17
N ILE A 314 14.42 -8.03 -48.17
CA ILE A 314 13.62 -9.16 -48.68
C ILE A 314 13.26 -8.95 -50.16
N TRP A 315 13.38 -7.72 -50.67
CA TRP A 315 13.15 -7.34 -52.06
C TRP A 315 14.45 -7.25 -52.90
N ILE A 316 15.60 -7.65 -52.33
CA ILE A 316 16.92 -7.71 -52.99
C ILE A 316 17.35 -9.19 -53.10
#